data_AF-A0A091FE77-F1
#
_entry.id   AF-A0A091FE77-F1
#
_cell.length_a   1.000
_cell.length_b   1.000
_cell.length_c   1.000
_cell.angle_alpha   90.00
_cell.angle_beta   90.00
_cell.angle_gamma   90.00
#
_symmetry.space_group_name_H-M   'P 1'
#
loop_
_entity.id
_entity.type
_entity.pdbx_description
1 polymer ?
#
loop_
_entity_poly.entity_id
_entity_poly.type
_entity_poly.pdbx_seq_one_letter_code
_entity_poly.pdbx_strand_id
1 'polypeptide(L)' 'MSIEEKFQTMETIWDDLCKKADSISSPPWHEKILNDRENGISNGKDVFIDLNTAKKTIEKSIA' A
#
# COMPACT_ATOMS: atom_id res chain seq x y z
N MET A 1 -0.47 -22.47 -16.38
CA MET A 1 -1.22 -21.83 -15.29
C MET A 1 -2.36 -21.03 -15.87
N SER A 2 -3.59 -21.42 -15.57
CA SER A 2 -4.79 -20.62 -15.81
C SER A 2 -4.75 -19.33 -14.98
N ILE A 3 -5.67 -18.40 -15.25
CA ILE A 3 -5.78 -17.15 -14.48
C ILE A 3 -6.15 -17.48 -13.02
N GLU A 4 -7.04 -18.44 -12.83
CA GLU A 4 -7.48 -18.93 -11.52
C GLU A 4 -6.31 -19.51 -10.73
N GLU A 5 -5.48 -20.35 -11.37
CA GLU A 5 -4.29 -20.93 -10.75
C GLU A 5 -3.27 -19.86 -10.34
N LYS A 6 -3.13 -18.79 -11.15
CA LYS A 6 -2.26 -17.65 -10.80
C LYS A 6 -2.78 -16.91 -9.57
N PHE A 7 -4.08 -16.62 -9.50
CA PHE A 7 -4.66 -15.95 -8.34
C PHE A 7 -4.54 -16.80 -7.07
N GLN A 8 -4.87 -18.09 -7.14
CA GLN A 8 -4.71 -19.00 -5.99
C GLN A 8 -3.26 -19.06 -5.49
N THR A 9 -2.29 -19.05 -6.42
CA THR A 9 -0.87 -19.01 -6.07
C THR A 9 -0.51 -17.70 -5.37
N MET A 10 -0.98 -16.55 -5.88
CA MET A 10 -0.74 -15.24 -5.25
C MET A 10 -1.35 -15.16 -3.85
N GLU A 11 -2.58 -15.64 -3.66
CA GLU A 11 -3.25 -15.68 -2.35
C GLU A 11 -2.48 -16.57 -1.37
N THR A 12 -2.00 -17.73 -1.81
CA THR A 12 -1.22 -18.65 -0.97
C THR A 12 0.10 -18.02 -0.52
N ILE A 13 0.80 -17.34 -1.44
CA ILE A 13 2.03 -16.62 -1.12
C ILE A 13 1.73 -15.50 -0.12
N TRP A 14 0.66 -14.74 -0.36
CA TRP A 14 0.27 -13.63 0.50
C TRP A 14 -0.04 -14.10 1.93
N ASP A 15 -0.83 -15.17 2.07
CA ASP A 15 -1.17 -15.75 3.38
C ASP A 15 0.06 -16.25 4.14
N ASP A 16 1.03 -16.89 3.46
CA ASP A 16 2.29 -17.31 4.11
C ASP A 16 3.12 -16.11 4.59
N LEU A 17 3.21 -15.05 3.78
CA LEU A 17 3.94 -13.84 4.15
C LEU A 17 3.29 -13.15 5.36
N CYS A 18 1.96 -13.07 5.42
CA CYS A 18 1.23 -12.46 6.52
C CYS A 18 1.49 -13.17 7.86
N LYS A 19 1.65 -14.49 7.88
CA LYS A 19 1.96 -15.26 9.11
C LYS A 19 3.29 -14.87 9.76
N LYS A 20 4.20 -14.27 8.98
CA LYS A 20 5.54 -13.87 9.41
C LYS A 20 5.72 -12.34 9.38
N ALA A 21 4.65 -11.57 9.24
CA ALA A 21 4.73 -10.12 9.07
C ALA A 21 5.55 -9.44 10.19
N ASP A 22 5.34 -9.84 11.44
CA ASP A 22 6.04 -9.28 12.60
C ASP A 22 7.54 -9.61 12.64
N SER A 23 7.98 -10.63 11.90
CA SER A 23 9.40 -11.01 11.81
C SER A 23 10.19 -10.18 10.80
N ILE A 24 9.51 -9.39 9.97
CA ILE A 24 10.12 -8.56 8.93
C ILE A 24 10.15 -7.11 9.42
N SER A 25 11.34 -6.64 9.80
CA SER A 25 11.52 -5.23 10.13
C SER A 25 11.25 -4.37 8.90
N SER A 26 10.51 -3.27 9.10
CA SER A 26 10.40 -2.23 8.08
C SER A 26 11.80 -1.69 7.73
N PRO A 27 12.06 -1.35 6.45
CA PRO A 27 13.30 -0.69 6.07
C PRO A 27 13.47 0.66 6.80
N PRO A 28 14.70 1.10 7.10
CA PRO A 28 14.94 2.36 7.80
C PRO A 28 14.35 3.60 7.12
N TRP A 29 14.21 3.59 5.79
CA TRP A 29 13.60 4.71 5.06
C TRP A 29 12.09 4.83 5.28
N HIS A 30 11.42 3.76 5.72
CA HIS A 30 9.96 3.72 5.85
C HIS A 30 9.47 4.68 6.92
N GLU A 31 10.15 4.73 8.06
CA GLU A 31 9.87 5.64 9.16
C GLU A 31 9.88 7.10 8.71
N LYS A 32 10.90 7.50 7.94
CA LYS A 32 11.01 8.88 7.43
C LYS A 32 9.79 9.27 6.59
N ILE A 33 9.35 8.39 5.70
CA ILE A 33 8.19 8.66 4.83
C ILE A 33 6.90 8.76 5.66
N LEU A 34 6.73 7.90 6.67
CA LEU A 34 5.56 7.95 7.55
C LEU A 34 5.53 9.27 8.34
N ASN A 35 6.66 9.67 8.91
CA ASN A 35 6.78 10.94 9.65
C ASN A 35 6.50 12.15 8.73
N ASP A 36 7.03 12.15 7.51
CA ASP A 36 6.78 13.24 6.55
C ASP A 36 5.28 13.34 6.20
N ARG A 37 4.59 12.21 6.03
CA ARG A 37 3.14 12.16 5.76
C ARG A 37 2.31 12.58 6.96
N GLU A 38 2.66 12.12 8.16
CA GLU A 38 1.96 12.50 9.39
C GLU A 38 2.07 14.00 9.67
N ASN A 39 3.26 14.58 9.45
CA ASN A 39 3.48 16.02 9.50
C ASN A 39 2.68 16.75 8.42
N GLY A 40 2.58 16.21 7.21
CA GLY A 40 1.76 16.77 6.14
C GLY A 40 0.28 16.85 6.52
N ILE A 41 -0.26 15.79 7.11
CA ILE A 41 -1.65 15.75 7.59
C ILE A 41 -1.86 16.74 8.73
N SER A 42 -0.97 16.73 9.72
CA SER A 42 -1.07 17.59 10.91
C SER A 42 -1.04 19.08 10.58
N ASN A 43 -0.28 19.46 9.54
CA ASN A 43 -0.18 20.83 9.07
C ASN A 43 -1.23 21.19 7.98
N GLY A 44 -2.16 20.28 7.68
CA GLY A 44 -3.21 20.49 6.67
C GLY A 44 -2.72 20.51 5.21
N LYS A 45 -1.47 20.08 4.97
CA LYS A 45 -0.89 19.95 3.63
C LYS A 45 -1.42 18.72 2.90
N ASP A 46 -1.66 17.65 3.64
CA ASP A 46 -2.18 16.37 3.13
C ASP A 46 -3.54 16.05 3.76
N VAL A 47 -4.39 15.37 3.01
CA VAL A 47 -5.75 14.97 3.45
C VAL A 47 -6.05 13.53 3.08
N PHE A 48 -6.82 12.86 3.93
CA PHE A 48 -7.39 11.57 3.57
C PHE A 48 -8.48 11.75 2.52
N ILE A 49 -8.44 10.91 1.50
CA ILE A 49 -9.46 10.85 0.45
C ILE A 49 -10.01 9.44 0.34
N ASP A 50 -11.24 9.34 -0.18
CA ASP A 50 -11.83 8.05 -0.53
C ASP A 50 -10.99 7.31 -1.58
N LEU A 51 -10.88 5.98 -1.44
CA LEU A 51 -10.06 5.15 -2.31
C LEU A 51 -10.53 5.17 -3.76
N ASN A 52 -11.84 5.21 -4.02
CA ASN A 52 -12.35 5.29 -5.40
C ASN A 52 -12.00 6.64 -6.02
N THR A 53 -12.00 7.71 -5.21
CA THR A 53 -11.56 9.04 -5.64
C THR A 53 -10.07 9.04 -5.97
N ALA A 54 -9.22 8.45 -5.11
CA ALA A 54 -7.80 8.30 -5.37
C ALA A 54 -7.54 7.53 -6.68
N LYS A 55 -8.22 6.40 -6.88
CA LYS A 55 -8.09 5.57 -8.09
C LYS A 55 -8.43 6.35 -9.36
N LYS A 56 -9.56 7.05 -9.38
CA LYS A 56 -10.00 7.88 -10.52
C LYS A 56 -9.00 9.00 -10.84
N THR A 57 -8.41 9.63 -9.81
CA THR A 57 -7.39 10.66 -10.00
C THR A 57 -6.13 10.09 -10.64
N ILE A 58 -5.67 8.93 -10.17
CA ILE A 58 -4.50 8.24 -10.73
C ILE A 58 -4.76 7.86 -12.20
N GLU A 59 -5.90 7.24 -12.50
CA GLU A 59 -6.29 6.86 -13.87
C GLU A 59 -6.29 8.08 -14.81
N LYS A 60 -6.80 9.23 -14.36
CA LYS A 60 -6.77 10.48 -15.13
C LYS A 60 -5.38 11.06 -15.33
N SER A 61 -4.46 10.83 -14.39
CA SER A 61 -3.10 11.37 -14.46
C SER A 61 -2.17 10.58 -15.38
N ILE A 62 -2.55 9.36 -15.74
CA ILE A 62 -1.77 8.45 -16.60
C ILE A 62 -2.27 8.49 -18.06
N ALA A 63 -3.46 9.03 -18.30
CA ALA A 63 -4.07 9.20 -19.63
C ALA A 63 -3.64 10.52 -20.29
#